data_AF-A0A3N2KRE8-F1
#
_entry.id   AF-A0A3N2KRE8-F1
#
_cell.length_a   1.000
_cell.length_b   1.000
_cell.length_c   1.000
_cell.angle_alpha   90.00
_cell.angle_beta   90.00
_cell.angle_gamma   90.00
#
_symmetry.space_group_name_H-M   'P 1'
#
loop_
_entity.id
_entity.type
_entity.pdbx_description
1 polymer ?
#
loop_
_entity_poly.entity_id
_entity_poly.type
_entity_poly.pdbx_seq_one_letter_code
_entity_poly.pdbx_strand_id
1 'polypeptide(L)'
;MKRILYLLLVLPLLGLVSSCSDDKDLPQVSLSIDYTGATEADGGLYVVQGDTLNITALRAIPAEGTKTATLGVVAYFWDGIPQGRTALSPFPISINTTDMEIGKHYLGVNATVLQVDKEVGFAIAQFPVTVVASQSDMPGEGDGGTINPDTRISDSEN
;
A
#
# COMPACT_ATOMS: atom_id res chain seq x y z
N MET A 1 -10.64 -27.60 51.09
CA MET A 1 -9.46 -27.26 50.27
C MET A 1 -9.12 -28.41 49.31
N LYS A 2 -9.85 -28.59 48.20
CA LYS A 2 -9.56 -29.62 47.17
C LYS A 2 -9.88 -29.18 45.73
N ARG A 3 -10.44 -27.98 45.54
CA ARG A 3 -10.92 -27.49 44.24
C ARG A 3 -10.01 -26.46 43.56
N ILE A 4 -8.96 -26.00 44.26
CA ILE A 4 -7.99 -25.02 43.75
C ILE A 4 -6.85 -25.70 42.96
N LEU A 5 -6.55 -26.98 43.26
CA LEU A 5 -5.48 -27.72 42.57
C LEU A 5 -5.81 -28.04 41.11
N TYR A 6 -7.10 -28.19 40.76
CA TYR A 6 -7.51 -28.45 39.38
C TYR A 6 -7.32 -27.24 38.44
N LEU A 7 -7.29 -26.02 38.98
CA LEU A 7 -7.12 -24.79 38.20
C LEU A 7 -5.65 -24.51 37.84
N LEU A 8 -4.70 -25.06 38.61
CA LEU A 8 -3.26 -24.94 38.37
C LEU A 8 -2.75 -25.85 37.24
N LEU A 9 -3.48 -26.91 36.91
CA LEU A 9 -3.09 -27.91 35.91
C LEU A 9 -3.47 -27.53 34.46
N VAL A 10 -4.28 -26.48 34.29
CA VAL A 10 -4.69 -25.95 32.97
C VAL A 10 -3.79 -24.80 32.50
N LEU A 11 -2.99 -24.22 33.41
CA LEU A 11 -2.11 -23.08 33.12
C LEU A 11 -1.01 -23.34 32.06
N PRO A 12 -0.41 -24.55 31.91
CA PRO A 12 0.63 -24.76 30.90
C PRO A 12 0.09 -24.78 29.45
N LEU A 13 -1.23 -24.92 29.27
CA LEU A 13 -1.86 -24.91 27.94
C LEU A 13 -2.09 -23.49 27.39
N LEU A 14 -1.96 -22.46 28.23
CA LEU A 14 -2.05 -21.05 27.83
C LEU A 14 -0.69 -20.45 27.41
N GLY A 15 0.42 -21.21 27.57
CA GLY A 15 1.78 -20.76 27.25
C GLY A 15 2.26 -21.03 25.82
N LEU A 16 1.39 -21.51 24.93
CA LEU A 16 1.74 -21.85 23.54
C LEU A 16 1.34 -20.78 22.50
N VAL A 17 0.90 -19.59 22.93
CA VAL A 17 0.95 -18.43 22.03
C VAL A 17 2.40 -17.97 21.96
N SER A 18 3.19 -18.64 21.11
CA SER A 18 4.46 -18.08 20.66
C SER A 18 4.16 -16.70 20.09
N SER A 19 4.41 -15.67 20.88
CA SER A 19 4.59 -14.32 20.36
C SER A 19 5.76 -14.45 19.37
N CYS A 20 5.49 -14.43 18.07
CA CYS A 20 6.53 -14.10 17.11
C CYS A 20 6.95 -12.67 17.49
N SER A 21 8.02 -12.54 18.26
CA SER A 21 8.76 -11.30 18.31
C SER A 21 9.30 -11.10 16.91
N ASP A 22 8.71 -10.17 16.18
CA ASP A 22 9.26 -9.74 14.90
C ASP A 22 10.52 -8.94 15.22
N ASP A 23 11.62 -9.65 15.50
CA ASP A 23 12.90 -9.10 15.96
C ASP A 23 13.68 -8.39 14.83
N LYS A 24 13.02 -8.17 13.69
CA LYS A 24 13.61 -7.58 12.49
C LYS A 24 13.58 -6.07 12.59
N ASP A 25 14.73 -5.44 12.36
CA ASP A 25 14.81 -3.98 12.29
C ASP A 25 14.38 -3.46 10.92
N LEU A 26 13.09 -3.60 10.62
CA LEU A 26 12.50 -3.27 9.33
C LEU A 26 12.43 -1.75 9.08
N PRO A 27 12.35 -1.33 7.81
CA PRO A 27 12.13 0.06 7.46
C PRO A 27 10.84 0.63 8.08
N GLN A 28 10.95 1.84 8.61
CA GLN A 28 9.85 2.60 9.20
C GLN A 28 9.50 3.74 8.25
N VAL A 29 8.68 3.42 7.25
CA VAL A 29 8.26 4.37 6.21
C VAL A 29 6.76 4.27 5.95
N SER A 30 6.18 5.36 5.46
CA SER A 30 4.88 5.37 4.79
C SER A 30 5.07 5.63 3.29
N LEU A 31 4.12 5.21 2.45
CA LEU A 31 4.14 5.59 1.04
C LEU A 31 3.30 6.84 0.77
N SER A 32 3.76 7.65 -0.17
CA SER A 32 3.05 8.80 -0.72
C SER A 32 3.08 8.75 -2.23
N ILE A 33 1.92 8.95 -2.85
CA ILE A 33 1.68 8.79 -4.28
C ILE A 33 1.17 10.11 -4.84
N ASP A 34 1.87 10.66 -5.83
CA ASP A 34 1.33 11.73 -6.65
C ASP A 34 0.68 11.16 -7.90
N TYR A 35 -0.46 11.74 -8.27
CA TYR A 35 -1.24 11.28 -9.41
C TYR A 35 -1.81 12.45 -10.21
N THR A 36 -2.17 12.16 -11.47
CA THR A 36 -3.00 13.02 -12.33
C THR A 36 -4.01 12.18 -13.13
N GLY A 37 -5.01 12.81 -13.73
CA GLY A 37 -6.06 12.11 -14.49
C GLY A 37 -7.15 11.48 -13.61
N ALA A 38 -7.29 11.97 -12.37
CA ALA A 38 -8.29 11.51 -11.42
C ALA A 38 -8.66 12.62 -10.42
N THR A 39 -9.79 12.43 -9.73
CA THR A 39 -10.20 13.23 -8.58
C THR A 39 -10.17 12.36 -7.32
N GLU A 40 -9.55 12.84 -6.24
CA GLU A 40 -9.66 12.16 -4.94
C GLU A 40 -10.97 12.51 -4.24
N ALA A 41 -11.66 11.49 -3.75
CA ALA A 41 -12.76 11.62 -2.79
C ALA A 41 -12.84 10.36 -1.92
N ASP A 42 -13.33 10.50 -0.69
CA ASP A 42 -13.56 9.38 0.24
C ASP A 42 -12.34 8.45 0.47
N GLY A 43 -11.12 9.00 0.38
CA GLY A 43 -9.87 8.24 0.54
C GLY A 43 -9.52 7.34 -0.66
N GLY A 44 -10.15 7.57 -1.82
CA GLY A 44 -9.89 6.87 -3.07
C GLY A 44 -9.81 7.80 -4.27
N LEU A 45 -9.37 7.26 -5.40
CA LEU A 45 -9.33 7.99 -6.66
C LEU A 45 -10.56 7.67 -7.50
N TYR A 46 -11.09 8.66 -8.20
CA TYR A 46 -12.14 8.50 -9.19
C TYR A 46 -11.57 8.85 -10.56
N VAL A 47 -11.83 8.01 -11.55
CA VAL A 47 -11.32 8.16 -12.92
C VAL A 47 -12.43 7.82 -13.91
N VAL A 48 -12.54 8.58 -15.00
CA VAL A 48 -13.50 8.28 -16.06
C VAL A 48 -13.01 7.10 -16.89
N GLN A 49 -13.90 6.19 -17.25
CA GLN A 49 -13.59 5.06 -18.13
C GLN A 49 -13.09 5.57 -19.49
N GLY A 50 -11.95 5.06 -19.94
CA GLY A 50 -11.31 5.49 -21.19
C GLY A 50 -10.24 6.56 -21.01
N ASP A 51 -10.21 7.24 -19.86
CA ASP A 51 -9.12 8.16 -19.52
C ASP A 51 -7.90 7.42 -18.98
N THR A 52 -6.83 8.17 -18.70
CA THR A 52 -5.58 7.62 -18.17
C THR A 52 -5.33 8.12 -16.75
N LEU A 53 -5.31 7.20 -15.79
CA LEU A 53 -4.79 7.46 -14.46
C LEU A 53 -3.25 7.42 -14.52
N ASN A 54 -2.60 8.52 -14.15
CA ASN A 54 -1.16 8.60 -14.09
C ASN A 54 -0.70 8.62 -12.64
N ILE A 55 0.18 7.70 -12.28
CA ILE A 55 1.00 7.81 -11.07
C ILE A 55 2.29 8.50 -11.51
N THR A 56 2.49 9.73 -11.05
CA THR A 56 3.63 10.57 -11.46
C THR A 56 4.81 10.44 -10.50
N ALA A 57 4.53 10.12 -9.22
CA ALA A 57 5.56 9.81 -8.25
C ALA A 57 5.06 8.82 -7.18
N LEU A 58 5.94 7.93 -6.75
CA LEU A 58 5.80 7.15 -5.53
C LEU A 58 7.03 7.41 -4.65
N ARG A 59 6.81 7.70 -3.36
CA ARG A 59 7.87 8.01 -2.40
C ARG A 59 7.73 7.19 -1.14
N ALA A 60 8.86 6.71 -0.62
CA ALA A 60 8.97 6.30 0.78
C ALA A 60 9.21 7.53 1.64
N ILE A 61 8.35 7.76 2.62
CA ILE A 61 8.43 8.84 3.60
C ILE A 61 8.89 8.23 4.93
N PRO A 62 10.15 8.44 5.34
CA PRO A 62 10.65 7.96 6.62
C PRO A 62 9.87 8.54 7.80
N ALA A 63 9.63 7.72 8.82
CA ALA A 63 9.07 8.20 10.09
C ALA A 63 10.00 9.22 10.76
N GLU A 64 9.43 10.09 11.60
CA GLU A 64 10.20 11.09 12.35
C GLU A 64 11.30 10.43 13.19
N GLY A 65 12.49 11.03 13.21
CA GLY A 65 13.65 10.52 13.96
C GLY A 65 14.37 9.34 13.30
N THR A 66 13.89 8.87 12.14
CA THR A 66 14.55 7.80 11.36
C THR A 66 15.39 8.36 10.22
N LYS A 67 16.21 7.51 9.61
CA LYS A 67 17.13 7.92 8.52
C LYS A 67 16.44 7.87 7.16
N THR A 68 17.09 8.45 6.15
CA THR A 68 16.61 8.46 4.76
C THR A 68 16.27 7.06 4.26
N ALA A 69 15.19 6.96 3.49
CA ALA A 69 14.76 5.75 2.82
C ALA A 69 14.51 6.01 1.33
N THR A 70 14.54 4.95 0.53
CA THR A 70 14.18 4.96 -0.87
C THR A 70 13.51 3.64 -1.26
N LEU A 71 12.99 3.60 -2.48
CA LEU A 71 12.37 2.42 -3.07
C LEU A 71 13.32 1.78 -4.08
N GLY A 72 13.27 0.45 -4.16
CA GLY A 72 13.90 -0.33 -5.22
C GLY A 72 13.01 -0.44 -6.44
N VAL A 73 12.79 -1.67 -6.92
CA VAL A 73 11.82 -1.94 -7.98
C VAL A 73 10.41 -1.79 -7.40
N VAL A 74 9.56 -1.08 -8.13
CA VAL A 74 8.14 -0.89 -7.82
C VAL A 74 7.31 -1.64 -8.87
N ALA A 75 6.35 -2.43 -8.43
CA ALA A 75 5.38 -3.12 -9.28
C ALA A 75 3.96 -2.66 -8.93
N TYR A 76 3.17 -2.38 -9.97
CA TYR A 76 1.79 -1.91 -9.87
C TYR A 76 0.82 -2.99 -10.33
N PHE A 77 -0.30 -3.12 -9.61
CA PHE A 77 -1.32 -4.13 -9.85
C PHE A 77 -2.70 -3.49 -9.82
N TRP A 78 -3.54 -3.78 -10.82
CA TRP A 78 -4.95 -3.40 -10.83
C TRP A 78 -5.78 -4.64 -10.51
N ASP A 79 -6.48 -4.65 -9.39
CA ASP A 79 -7.22 -5.83 -8.88
C ASP A 79 -6.36 -7.11 -8.84
N GLY A 80 -5.08 -6.94 -8.48
CA GLY A 80 -4.09 -8.03 -8.45
C GLY A 80 -3.50 -8.40 -9.82
N ILE A 81 -3.96 -7.80 -10.92
CA ILE A 81 -3.42 -8.00 -12.26
C ILE A 81 -2.25 -7.05 -12.52
N PRO A 82 -1.04 -7.55 -12.86
CA PRO A 82 0.13 -6.70 -13.09
C PRO A 82 -0.11 -5.67 -14.20
N GLN A 83 0.13 -4.40 -13.91
CA GLN A 83 0.06 -3.29 -14.88
C GLN A 83 1.45 -2.90 -15.40
N GLY A 84 2.47 -3.01 -14.55
CA GLY A 84 3.83 -2.66 -14.91
C GLY A 84 4.77 -2.64 -13.74
N ARG A 85 6.06 -2.44 -14.03
CA ARG A 85 7.12 -2.29 -13.04
C ARG A 85 8.13 -1.25 -13.48
N THR A 86 8.69 -0.52 -12.53
CA THR A 86 9.73 0.47 -12.78
C THR A 86 10.76 0.48 -11.65
N ALA A 87 12.02 0.68 -12.01
CA ALA A 87 13.11 0.90 -11.07
C ALA A 87 13.63 2.34 -11.14
N LEU A 88 13.01 3.18 -11.97
CA LEU A 88 13.43 4.57 -12.20
C LEU A 88 12.58 5.50 -11.36
N SER A 89 13.20 6.11 -10.35
CA SER A 89 12.61 7.20 -9.57
C SER A 89 12.19 8.35 -10.51
N PRO A 90 11.00 8.97 -10.35
CA PRO A 90 10.09 8.88 -9.20
C PRO A 90 9.09 7.71 -9.25
N PHE A 91 9.38 6.66 -10.01
CA PHE A 91 8.57 5.44 -10.17
C PHE A 91 7.21 5.70 -10.84
N PRO A 92 7.18 6.29 -12.05
CA PRO A 92 5.91 6.58 -12.72
C PRO A 92 5.28 5.34 -13.36
N ILE A 93 3.94 5.37 -13.50
CA ILE A 93 3.18 4.47 -14.38
C ILE A 93 1.93 5.21 -14.91
N SER A 94 1.52 4.88 -16.14
CA SER A 94 0.26 5.32 -16.75
C SER A 94 -0.64 4.12 -16.97
N ILE A 95 -1.88 4.19 -16.51
CA ILE A 95 -2.87 3.10 -16.57
C ILE A 95 -4.07 3.62 -17.36
N ASN A 96 -4.31 3.02 -18.52
CA ASN A 96 -5.49 3.32 -19.34
C ASN A 96 -6.69 2.52 -18.81
N THR A 97 -7.81 3.20 -18.58
CA THR A 97 -9.03 2.60 -18.00
C THR A 97 -10.05 2.12 -19.03
N THR A 98 -9.72 2.15 -20.34
CA THR A 98 -10.65 1.78 -21.44
C THR A 98 -11.28 0.41 -21.24
N ASP A 99 -10.48 -0.58 -20.83
CA ASP A 99 -10.93 -1.98 -20.67
C ASP A 99 -11.30 -2.32 -19.21
N MET A 100 -11.31 -1.33 -18.31
CA MET A 100 -11.66 -1.53 -16.91
C MET A 100 -13.18 -1.45 -16.75
N GLU A 101 -13.76 -2.34 -15.94
CA GLU A 101 -15.18 -2.29 -15.62
C GLU A 101 -15.54 -0.98 -14.89
N ILE A 102 -16.80 -0.54 -14.97
CA ILE A 102 -17.28 0.58 -14.17
C ILE A 102 -17.52 0.07 -12.74
N GLY A 103 -17.02 0.78 -11.75
CA GLY A 103 -17.19 0.41 -10.34
C GLY A 103 -15.92 0.56 -9.51
N LYS A 104 -15.89 -0.15 -8.39
CA LYS A 104 -14.78 -0.10 -7.42
C LYS A 104 -13.71 -1.12 -7.78
N HIS A 105 -12.48 -0.65 -7.78
CA HIS A 105 -11.24 -1.39 -8.03
C HIS A 105 -10.21 -1.06 -6.96
N TYR A 106 -9.10 -1.79 -6.98
CA TYR A 106 -7.94 -1.50 -6.14
C TYR A 106 -6.69 -1.37 -6.98
N LEU A 107 -5.97 -0.26 -6.79
CA LEU A 107 -4.60 -0.15 -7.27
C LEU A 107 -3.65 -0.55 -6.14
N GLY A 108 -2.92 -1.63 -6.37
CA GLY A 108 -1.90 -2.16 -5.49
C GLY A 108 -0.49 -1.79 -5.94
N VAL A 109 0.39 -1.63 -4.96
CA VAL A 109 1.80 -1.32 -5.13
C VAL A 109 2.62 -2.25 -4.26
N ASN A 110 3.59 -2.93 -4.88
CA ASN A 110 4.63 -3.68 -4.18
C ASN A 110 5.98 -3.05 -4.47
N ALA A 111 6.78 -2.81 -3.42
CA ALA A 111 8.11 -2.23 -3.59
C ALA A 111 9.10 -2.74 -2.55
N THR A 112 10.36 -2.93 -2.96
CA THR A 112 11.46 -3.05 -1.99
C THR A 112 11.70 -1.70 -1.33
N VAL A 113 11.86 -1.68 -0.02
CA VAL A 113 12.19 -0.48 0.77
C VAL A 113 13.60 -0.61 1.33
N LEU A 114 14.41 0.41 1.08
CA LEU A 114 15.77 0.51 1.56
C LEU A 114 15.87 1.72 2.47
N GLN A 115 16.09 1.52 3.77
CA GLN A 115 16.30 2.58 4.74
C GLN A 115 17.67 2.43 5.40
N VAL A 116 18.38 3.53 5.60
CA VAL A 116 19.72 3.50 6.22
C VAL A 116 19.63 2.90 7.63
N ASP A 117 20.55 1.99 7.93
CA ASP A 117 20.65 1.20 9.17
C ASP A 117 19.44 0.30 9.47
N LYS A 118 18.66 -0.07 8.44
CA LYS A 118 17.57 -1.03 8.53
C LYS A 118 17.84 -2.24 7.66
N GLU A 119 17.19 -3.36 7.99
CA GLU A 119 17.10 -4.49 7.09
C GLU A 119 16.32 -4.10 5.82
N VAL A 120 16.47 -4.89 4.76
CA VAL A 120 15.65 -4.72 3.55
C VAL A 120 14.21 -5.06 3.90
N GLY A 121 13.28 -4.16 3.61
CA GLY A 121 11.85 -4.38 3.77
C GLY A 121 11.11 -4.45 2.44
N PHE A 122 9.88 -4.94 2.49
CA PHE A 122 8.96 -4.98 1.35
C PHE A 122 7.68 -4.26 1.73
N ALA A 123 7.38 -3.19 1.00
CA ALA A 123 6.15 -2.43 1.13
C ALA A 123 5.06 -3.02 0.25
N ILE A 124 3.88 -3.16 0.83
CA ILE A 124 2.63 -3.43 0.13
C ILE A 124 1.65 -2.34 0.54
N ALA A 125 1.10 -1.65 -0.46
CA ALA A 125 0.04 -0.67 -0.26
C ALA A 125 -1.06 -0.90 -1.29
N GLN A 126 -2.30 -0.62 -0.91
CA GLN A 126 -3.46 -0.68 -1.81
C GLN A 126 -4.37 0.50 -1.50
N PHE A 127 -4.96 1.07 -2.54
CA PHE A 127 -5.95 2.13 -2.38
C PHE A 127 -7.10 1.96 -3.39
N PRO A 128 -8.32 2.38 -3.00
CA PRO A 128 -9.48 2.23 -3.86
C PRO A 128 -9.40 3.18 -5.05
N VAL A 129 -9.78 2.66 -6.22
CA VAL A 129 -10.01 3.45 -7.43
C VAL A 129 -11.42 3.14 -7.93
N THR A 130 -12.22 4.18 -8.15
CA THR A 130 -13.57 4.04 -8.72
C THR A 130 -13.54 4.50 -10.17
N VAL A 131 -13.82 3.58 -11.09
CA VAL A 131 -14.01 3.89 -12.50
C VAL A 131 -15.46 4.32 -12.70
N VAL A 132 -15.68 5.52 -13.22
CA VAL A 132 -17.00 6.06 -13.52
C VAL A 132 -17.25 6.14 -15.02
N ALA A 133 -18.50 6.12 -15.45
CA ALA A 133 -18.84 6.11 -16.87
C ALA A 133 -18.49 7.44 -17.57
N SER A 134 -18.59 8.56 -16.84
CA SER A 134 -18.47 9.90 -17.43
C SER A 134 -18.08 10.96 -16.40
N GLN A 135 -17.67 12.14 -16.88
CA GLN A 135 -17.31 13.27 -16.04
C GLN A 135 -18.44 13.74 -15.10
N SER A 136 -19.72 13.59 -15.49
CA SER A 136 -20.85 13.98 -14.63
C SER A 136 -21.03 13.10 -13.40
N ASP A 137 -20.39 11.92 -13.38
CA ASP A 137 -20.44 10.98 -12.27
C ASP A 137 -19.28 11.16 -11.29
N MET A 138 -18.39 12.14 -11.55
CA MET A 138 -17.25 12.46 -10.70
C MET A 138 -17.68 13.18 -9.41
N PRO A 139 -17.04 12.92 -8.26
CA PRO A 139 -17.40 13.51 -6.97
C PRO A 139 -17.04 15.00 -6.84
N GLY A 140 -16.32 15.56 -7.80
CA GLY A 140 -15.90 16.96 -7.81
C GLY A 140 -15.03 17.30 -9.01
N GLU A 141 -14.44 18.49 -8.97
CA GLU A 141 -13.43 18.93 -9.94
C GLU A 141 -12.04 18.63 -9.37
N GLY A 142 -11.25 17.84 -10.09
CA GLY A 142 -9.87 17.52 -9.74
C GLY A 142 -9.20 16.68 -10.83
N ASP A 143 -7.94 16.97 -11.13
CA ASP A 143 -7.16 16.25 -12.16
C ASP A 143 -5.81 15.78 -11.62
N GLY A 144 -5.64 15.77 -10.30
CA GLY A 144 -4.42 15.32 -9.65
C GLY A 144 -4.30 15.74 -8.20
N GLY A 145 -3.31 15.16 -7.52
CA GLY A 145 -3.06 15.39 -6.12
C GLY A 145 -2.06 14.40 -5.54
N THR A 146 -2.11 14.26 -4.21
CA THR A 146 -1.27 13.31 -3.46
C THR A 146 -2.14 12.49 -2.53
N ILE A 147 -2.00 11.16 -2.57
CA ILE A 147 -2.62 10.25 -1.60
C ILE A 147 -1.55 9.50 -0.80
N ASN A 148 -1.89 9.15 0.44
CA ASN A 148 -1.02 8.40 1.34
C ASN A 148 -1.72 7.09 1.70
N PRO A 149 -1.51 6.01 0.91
CA PRO A 149 -2.19 4.75 1.15
C PRO A 149 -1.70 4.07 2.43
N ASP A 150 -2.58 3.28 3.05
CA ASP A 150 -2.19 2.38 4.12
C ASP A 150 -1.10 1.43 3.62
N THR A 151 0.07 1.53 4.25
CA THR A 151 1.28 0.83 3.84
C THR A 151 1.64 -0.20 4.89
N ARG A 152 1.82 -1.46 4.47
CA ARG A 152 2.41 -2.51 5.29
C ARG A 152 3.85 -2.75 4.86
N ILE A 153 4.78 -2.72 5.81
CA ILE A 153 6.17 -3.16 5.62
C ILE A 153 6.33 -4.57 6.20
N SER A 154 7.03 -5.44 5.49
CA SER A 154 7.33 -6.81 5.94
C SER A 154 8.74 -7.25 5.52
N ASP A 155 9.22 -8.35 6.09
CA ASP A 155 10.53 -8.93 5.81
C ASP A 155 10.54 -9.91 4.63
N SER A 156 9.39 -10.11 3.97
CA SER A 156 9.22 -10.99 2.81
C SER A 156 8.25 -10.40 1.77
N GLU A 157 8.45 -10.75 0.50
CA GLU A 157 7.49 -10.46 -0.58
C GLU A 157 6.27 -11.40 -0.45
N ASN A 158 5.31 -11.09 0.43
CA ASN A 158 4.06 -11.83 0.55
C ASN A 158 2.84 -10.90 0.62
#